data_AF-A0A3C1RJ50-F1
#
_entry.id   AF-A0A3C1RJ50-F1
#
_cell.length_a   1.000
_cell.length_b   1.000
_cell.length_c   1.000
_cell.angle_alpha   90.00
_cell.angle_beta   90.00
_cell.angle_gamma   90.00
#
_symmetry.space_group_name_H-M   'P 1'
#
loop_
_entity.id
_entity.type
_entity.pdbx_description
1 polymer ?
#
loop_
_entity_poly.entity_id
_entity_poly.type
_entity_poly.pdbx_seq_one_letter_code
_entity_poly.pdbx_strand_id
1 'polypeptide(L)'
;MKPKQIPGVPIQKKGGFHDTESTKQCKILEINSKFAVLKERFFSINRWKEYCGKASADFKHFDASGNVADRIPRKGDFIRISIPGPGTVEAKGYDWVEIINISHRDTDRHESYLMMCRPSKQPNKLKSHIAHFYTPAATSNMLISREGNILKAAIYGRNESPNFNASFWDKVRNFFIALGGIFGFGKMQWKILTDGLLDFD
;
A
#
# COMPACT_ATOMS: atom_id res chain seq x y z
N MET A 1 -8.10 17.68 10.58
CA MET A 1 -7.26 16.66 11.25
C MET A 1 -5.81 16.84 10.81
N LYS A 2 -4.84 16.46 11.64
CA LYS A 2 -3.40 16.45 11.30
C LYS A 2 -2.94 15.00 11.06
N PRO A 3 -1.95 14.74 10.18
CA PRO A 3 -1.42 13.41 9.97
C PRO A 3 -0.72 12.91 11.24
N LYS A 4 -0.87 11.62 11.54
CA LYS A 4 -0.09 10.98 12.61
C LYS A 4 1.41 11.05 12.28
N GLN A 5 2.21 11.31 13.31
CA GLN A 5 3.67 11.27 13.24
C GLN A 5 4.12 9.85 13.56
N ILE A 6 4.58 9.12 12.54
CA ILE A 6 4.99 7.72 12.66
C ILE A 6 6.48 7.65 12.33
N PRO A 7 7.32 7.02 13.17
CA PRO A 7 8.75 6.88 12.88
C PRO A 7 9.01 6.26 11.50
N GLY A 8 9.84 6.92 10.69
CA GLY A 8 10.18 6.49 9.33
C GLY A 8 9.18 6.90 8.24
N VAL A 9 7.96 7.34 8.60
CA VAL A 9 6.99 7.88 7.64
C VAL A 9 7.29 9.36 7.40
N PRO A 10 7.38 9.83 6.14
CA PRO A 10 7.67 11.22 5.84
C PRO A 10 6.53 12.13 6.30
N ILE A 11 6.88 13.34 6.72
CA ILE A 11 5.88 14.37 6.98
C ILE A 11 5.11 14.73 5.70
N GLN A 12 3.83 15.03 5.87
CA GLN A 12 3.05 15.65 4.80
C GLN A 12 3.53 17.10 4.63
N LYS A 13 3.94 17.46 3.40
CA LYS A 13 4.36 18.81 3.02
C LYS A 13 3.32 19.50 2.13
N LYS A 14 2.65 18.74 1.25
CA LYS A 14 1.63 19.23 0.31
C LYS A 14 0.55 18.18 0.09
N GLY A 15 -0.49 18.48 -0.70
CA GLY A 15 -1.53 17.51 -1.06
C GLY A 15 -2.31 16.98 0.15
N GLY A 16 -3.00 15.85 -0.02
CA GLY A 16 -3.73 15.15 1.03
C GLY A 16 -2.88 14.14 1.82
N PHE A 17 -3.54 13.53 2.78
CA PHE A 17 -3.03 12.40 3.55
C PHE A 17 -4.20 11.49 3.97
N HIS A 18 -3.88 10.24 4.29
CA HIS A 18 -4.75 9.38 5.06
C HIS A 18 -3.93 8.55 6.05
N ASP A 19 -4.59 8.16 7.14
CA ASP A 19 -4.07 7.21 8.11
C ASP A 19 -5.09 6.07 8.20
N THR A 20 -4.72 4.90 7.66
CA THR A 20 -5.55 3.70 7.68
C THR A 20 -4.86 2.67 8.55
N GLU A 21 -5.54 2.20 9.60
CA GLU A 21 -4.96 1.28 10.57
C GLU A 21 -5.98 0.20 10.94
N SER A 22 -5.44 -0.99 11.22
CA SER A 22 -6.14 -2.10 11.85
C SER A 22 -5.28 -2.64 12.98
N THR A 23 -5.91 -3.07 14.06
CA THR A 23 -5.23 -3.68 15.19
C THR A 23 -5.95 -4.95 15.63
N LYS A 24 -5.20 -5.98 16.03
CA LYS A 24 -5.73 -7.21 16.60
C LYS A 24 -5.01 -7.51 17.91
N GLN A 25 -5.76 -7.61 18.99
CA GLN A 25 -5.24 -8.05 20.27
C GLN A 25 -5.13 -9.58 20.24
N CYS A 26 -3.98 -10.12 20.64
CA CYS A 26 -3.73 -11.56 20.69
C CYS A 26 -3.49 -11.99 22.14
N LYS A 27 -3.54 -13.31 22.39
CA LYS A 27 -3.05 -13.85 23.65
C LYS A 27 -1.53 -13.64 23.72
N ILE A 28 -1.01 -13.36 24.92
CA ILE A 28 0.42 -13.11 25.15
C ILE A 28 1.27 -14.29 24.64
N LEU A 29 0.80 -15.52 24.83
CA LEU A 29 1.52 -16.73 24.40
C LEU A 29 1.57 -16.91 22.88
N GLU A 30 0.65 -16.29 22.13
CA GLU A 30 0.51 -16.46 20.67
C GLU A 30 1.09 -15.25 19.90
N ILE A 31 1.46 -14.17 20.59
CA ILE A 31 1.79 -12.90 19.93
C ILE A 31 2.99 -13.01 18.99
N ASN A 32 4.03 -13.74 19.39
CA ASN A 32 5.24 -13.88 18.58
C ASN A 32 4.99 -14.73 17.34
N SER A 33 4.24 -15.83 17.47
CA SER A 33 3.89 -16.68 16.32
C SER A 33 2.93 -15.98 15.36
N LYS A 34 1.91 -15.27 15.87
CA LYS A 34 1.00 -14.47 15.04
C LYS A 34 1.74 -13.30 14.35
N PHE A 35 2.72 -12.68 15.01
CA PHE A 35 3.55 -11.66 14.36
C PHE A 35 4.45 -12.23 13.26
N ALA A 36 5.01 -13.43 13.45
CA ALA A 36 5.76 -14.12 12.39
C ALA A 36 4.88 -14.39 11.16
N VAL A 37 3.64 -14.85 11.36
CA VAL A 37 2.65 -15.01 10.28
C VAL A 37 2.32 -13.67 9.62
N LEU A 38 2.10 -12.61 10.41
CA LEU A 38 1.84 -11.27 9.87
C LEU A 38 3.00 -10.77 9.01
N LYS A 39 4.25 -11.01 9.44
CA LYS A 39 5.46 -10.68 8.68
C LYS A 39 5.52 -11.41 7.35
N GLU A 40 5.25 -12.72 7.35
CA GLU A 40 5.20 -13.52 6.12
C GLU A 40 4.13 -12.99 5.16
N ARG A 41 2.91 -12.76 5.66
CA ARG A 41 1.80 -12.21 4.87
C ARG A 41 2.12 -10.83 4.30
N PHE A 42 2.72 -9.96 5.12
CA PHE A 42 3.11 -8.61 4.73
C PHE A 42 4.11 -8.62 3.57
N PHE A 43 5.12 -9.48 3.60
CA PHE A 43 6.09 -9.57 2.51
C PHE A 43 5.63 -10.40 1.30
N SER A 44 4.55 -11.19 1.44
CA SER A 44 3.96 -11.98 0.35
C SER A 44 3.01 -11.14 -0.52
N ILE A 45 3.52 -10.08 -1.17
CA ILE A 45 2.73 -9.12 -1.96
C ILE A 45 1.83 -9.80 -2.99
N ASN A 46 2.33 -10.84 -3.68
CA ASN A 46 1.57 -11.58 -4.70
C ASN A 46 0.30 -12.25 -4.18
N ARG A 47 0.23 -12.47 -2.86
CA ARG A 47 -0.83 -13.17 -2.14
C ARG A 47 -1.77 -12.23 -1.37
N TRP A 48 -1.53 -10.92 -1.38
CA TRP A 48 -2.37 -9.98 -0.61
C TRP A 48 -3.85 -10.08 -0.94
N LYS A 49 -4.21 -10.33 -2.20
CA LYS A 49 -5.61 -10.55 -2.60
C LYS A 49 -6.22 -11.80 -1.96
N GLU A 50 -5.45 -12.86 -1.75
CA GLU A 50 -5.91 -14.08 -1.08
C GLU A 50 -6.34 -13.78 0.36
N TYR A 51 -5.63 -12.88 1.04
CA TYR A 51 -5.95 -12.46 2.42
C TYR A 51 -7.12 -11.48 2.51
N CYS A 52 -7.53 -10.86 1.39
CA CYS A 52 -8.47 -9.74 1.38
C CYS A 52 -9.82 -10.06 0.71
N GLY A 53 -9.93 -11.20 0.02
CA GLY A 53 -11.14 -11.62 -0.68
C GLY A 53 -11.31 -11.02 -2.09
N LYS A 54 -12.34 -11.50 -2.81
CA LYS A 54 -12.49 -11.25 -4.27
C LYS A 54 -12.73 -9.77 -4.64
N ALA A 55 -13.29 -8.97 -3.73
CA ALA A 55 -13.60 -7.56 -3.94
C ALA A 55 -12.41 -6.61 -3.68
N SER A 56 -11.27 -7.14 -3.26
CA SER A 56 -10.06 -6.33 -3.04
C SER A 56 -9.28 -6.07 -4.33
N ALA A 57 -8.41 -5.07 -4.26
CA ALA A 57 -7.35 -4.89 -5.25
C ALA A 57 -6.44 -6.13 -5.36
N ASP A 58 -5.93 -6.36 -6.56
CA ASP A 58 -4.90 -7.37 -6.83
C ASP A 58 -3.53 -6.71 -6.88
N PHE A 59 -2.53 -7.37 -6.30
CA PHE A 59 -1.17 -6.85 -6.18
C PHE A 59 -0.21 -7.89 -6.78
N LYS A 60 0.73 -7.42 -7.59
CA LYS A 60 1.79 -8.26 -8.15
C LYS A 60 3.15 -7.62 -7.96
N HIS A 61 4.09 -8.43 -7.47
CA HIS A 61 5.45 -8.04 -7.17
C HIS A 61 6.34 -8.26 -8.37
N PHE A 62 7.14 -7.25 -8.69
CA PHE A 62 8.12 -7.28 -9.77
C PHE A 62 9.50 -6.88 -9.24
N ASP A 63 10.54 -7.49 -9.78
CA ASP A 63 11.92 -7.07 -9.49
C ASP A 63 12.28 -5.76 -10.21
N ALA A 64 13.48 -5.23 -9.92
CA ALA A 64 14.01 -4.02 -10.55
C ALA A 64 14.12 -4.12 -12.09
N SER A 65 14.17 -5.33 -12.64
CA SER A 65 14.20 -5.60 -14.08
C SER A 65 12.80 -5.78 -14.67
N GLY A 66 11.73 -5.59 -13.89
CA GLY A 66 10.35 -5.71 -14.35
C GLY A 66 9.84 -7.14 -14.56
N ASN A 67 10.53 -8.15 -14.01
CA ASN A 67 10.07 -9.54 -14.01
C ASN A 67 9.24 -9.84 -12.76
N VAL A 68 8.29 -10.77 -12.85
CA VAL A 68 7.54 -11.20 -11.66
C VAL A 68 8.51 -11.78 -10.64
N ALA A 69 8.41 -11.32 -9.40
CA ALA A 69 9.24 -11.76 -8.30
C ALA A 69 8.41 -12.50 -7.26
N ASP A 70 8.91 -13.64 -6.78
CA ASP A 70 8.31 -14.41 -5.69
C ASP A 70 9.36 -14.62 -4.58
N ARG A 71 9.69 -13.52 -3.90
CA ARG A 71 10.70 -13.46 -2.83
C ARG A 71 10.39 -12.26 -1.92
N ILE A 72 11.09 -12.15 -0.79
CA ILE A 72 11.02 -10.96 0.06
C ILE A 72 11.31 -9.70 -0.80
N PRO A 73 10.43 -8.68 -0.78
CA PRO A 73 10.61 -7.44 -1.53
C PRO A 73 11.88 -6.69 -1.13
N ARG A 74 12.46 -5.98 -2.09
CA ARG A 74 13.68 -5.19 -1.92
C ARG A 74 13.47 -3.77 -2.41
N LYS A 75 14.31 -2.84 -1.94
CA LYS A 75 14.37 -1.50 -2.52
C LYS A 75 14.67 -1.59 -4.02
N GLY A 76 13.92 -0.83 -4.84
CA GLY A 76 13.99 -0.83 -6.30
C GLY A 76 13.07 -1.85 -6.98
N ASP A 77 12.42 -2.74 -6.22
CA ASP A 77 11.35 -3.58 -6.75
C ASP A 77 10.08 -2.74 -6.98
N PHE A 78 9.15 -3.29 -7.77
CA PHE A 78 7.89 -2.63 -8.13
C PHE A 78 6.67 -3.44 -7.68
N ILE A 79 5.57 -2.74 -7.43
CA ILE A 79 4.26 -3.34 -7.16
C ILE A 79 3.28 -2.81 -8.19
N ARG A 80 2.67 -3.71 -8.94
CA ARG A 80 1.51 -3.42 -9.79
C ARG A 80 0.25 -3.58 -8.97
N ILE A 81 -0.64 -2.59 -9.04
CA ILE A 81 -1.90 -2.56 -8.31
C ILE A 81 -3.05 -2.54 -9.31
N SER A 82 -3.91 -3.56 -9.24
CA SER A 82 -5.16 -3.65 -9.99
C SER A 82 -6.31 -3.29 -9.05
N ILE A 83 -6.70 -2.02 -9.07
CA ILE A 83 -7.83 -1.55 -8.27
C ILE A 83 -9.13 -1.94 -9.00
N PRO A 84 -10.14 -2.53 -8.31
CA PRO A 84 -11.41 -2.85 -8.94
C PRO A 84 -12.12 -1.56 -9.38
N GLY A 85 -12.51 -1.48 -10.65
CA GLY A 85 -13.12 -0.28 -11.24
C GLY A 85 -12.47 0.08 -12.59
N PRO A 86 -12.87 1.21 -13.20
CA PRO A 86 -12.30 1.63 -14.48
C PRO A 86 -10.87 2.11 -14.28
N GLY A 87 -9.90 1.35 -14.78
CA GLY A 87 -8.48 1.75 -14.83
C GLY A 87 -8.16 2.70 -15.99
N THR A 88 -6.91 3.16 -16.07
CA THR A 88 -6.42 3.99 -17.19
C THR A 88 -6.06 3.14 -18.41
N VAL A 89 -6.28 3.67 -19.61
CA VAL A 89 -5.79 3.02 -20.84
C VAL A 89 -4.26 3.06 -20.91
N GLU A 90 -3.65 4.18 -20.49
CA GLU A 90 -2.19 4.37 -20.51
C GLU A 90 -1.42 3.39 -19.62
N ALA A 91 -1.98 3.05 -18.45
CA ALA A 91 -1.37 2.06 -17.57
C ALA A 91 -1.85 0.62 -17.85
N LYS A 92 -2.53 0.40 -18.99
CA LYS A 92 -3.22 -0.86 -19.32
C LYS A 92 -4.16 -1.34 -18.20
N GLY A 93 -4.71 -0.39 -17.43
CA GLY A 93 -5.63 -0.65 -16.33
C GLY A 93 -4.98 -0.78 -14.94
N TYR A 94 -3.67 -0.52 -14.77
CA TYR A 94 -2.97 -0.78 -13.51
C TYR A 94 -2.18 0.41 -12.96
N ASP A 95 -2.22 0.64 -11.66
CA ASP A 95 -1.27 1.55 -11.02
C ASP A 95 0.07 0.84 -10.76
N TRP A 96 1.15 1.62 -10.75
CA TRP A 96 2.49 1.13 -10.43
C TRP A 96 3.13 1.96 -9.34
N VAL A 97 3.75 1.29 -8.36
CA VAL A 97 4.57 1.93 -7.33
C VAL A 97 5.93 1.25 -7.24
N GLU A 98 6.97 2.02 -6.95
CA GLU A 98 8.32 1.54 -6.67
C GLU A 98 8.53 1.49 -5.15
N ILE A 99 9.15 0.42 -4.66
CA ILE A 99 9.59 0.29 -3.27
C ILE A 99 10.87 1.08 -3.09
N ILE A 100 10.79 2.23 -2.45
CA ILE A 100 11.94 3.15 -2.29
C ILE A 100 12.70 2.93 -0.97
N ASN A 101 12.07 2.29 0.02
CA ASN A 101 12.71 1.93 1.29
C ASN A 101 12.00 0.76 1.98
N ILE A 102 12.76 -0.08 2.67
CA ILE A 102 12.26 -1.06 3.64
C ILE A 102 13.10 -0.90 4.90
N SER A 103 12.45 -0.70 6.05
CA SER A 103 13.14 -0.58 7.33
C SER A 103 12.52 -1.50 8.38
N HIS A 104 13.37 -2.06 9.23
CA HIS A 104 13.00 -2.85 10.39
C HIS A 104 13.44 -2.12 11.65
N ARG A 105 12.57 -2.11 12.66
CA ARG A 105 12.87 -1.60 13.99
C ARG A 105 12.47 -2.66 14.99
N ASP A 106 13.41 -3.02 15.85
CA ASP A 106 13.22 -4.03 16.89
C ASP A 106 13.76 -3.49 18.21
N THR A 107 12.91 -3.43 19.22
CA THR A 107 13.22 -3.06 20.59
C THR A 107 12.51 -4.03 21.53
N ASP A 108 12.92 -4.04 22.80
CA ASP A 108 12.35 -4.94 23.83
C ASP A 108 10.81 -4.93 23.92
N ARG A 109 10.18 -3.81 23.52
CA ARG A 109 8.73 -3.60 23.63
C ARG A 109 8.02 -3.48 22.27
N HIS A 110 8.76 -3.31 21.18
CA HIS A 110 8.19 -2.97 19.88
C HIS A 110 9.01 -3.55 18.73
N GLU A 111 8.35 -4.28 17.85
CA GLU A 111 8.93 -4.70 16.57
C GLU A 111 8.06 -4.18 15.42
N SER A 112 8.67 -3.65 14.36
CA SER A 112 7.95 -3.18 13.17
C SER A 112 8.74 -3.26 11.88
N TYR A 113 8.03 -3.50 10.78
CA TYR A 113 8.53 -3.39 9.42
C TYR A 113 7.76 -2.30 8.70
N LEU A 114 8.48 -1.45 7.98
CA LEU A 114 7.93 -0.35 7.18
C LEU A 114 8.43 -0.48 5.75
N MET A 115 7.50 -0.57 4.80
CA MET A 115 7.74 -0.54 3.36
C MET A 115 7.20 0.77 2.80
N MET A 116 8.08 1.57 2.20
CA MET A 116 7.73 2.84 1.60
C MET A 116 7.70 2.71 0.08
N CYS A 117 6.56 3.07 -0.51
CA CYS A 117 6.31 3.01 -1.93
C CYS A 117 5.99 4.40 -2.49
N ARG A 118 6.34 4.64 -3.74
CA ARG A 118 6.04 5.91 -4.45
C ARG A 118 5.46 5.62 -5.83
N PRO A 119 4.48 6.41 -6.32
CA PRO A 119 3.99 6.28 -7.69
C PRO A 119 5.13 6.27 -8.71
N SER A 120 5.08 5.30 -9.62
CA SER A 120 6.15 5.05 -10.57
C SER A 120 5.59 4.75 -11.96
N LYS A 121 6.49 4.69 -12.93
CA LYS A 121 6.17 4.20 -14.28
C LYS A 121 6.16 2.66 -14.23
N GLN A 122 5.51 2.05 -15.21
CA GLN A 122 5.71 0.63 -15.44
C GLN A 122 7.21 0.34 -15.64
N PRO A 123 7.79 -0.70 -15.00
CA PRO A 123 9.17 -1.07 -15.25
C PRO A 123 9.37 -1.42 -16.74
N ASN A 124 10.57 -1.15 -17.26
CA ASN A 124 10.95 -1.35 -18.67
C ASN A 124 10.27 -0.46 -19.71
N LYS A 125 9.51 0.57 -19.30
CA LYS A 125 9.00 1.60 -20.22
C LYS A 125 9.67 2.96 -20.00
N LEU A 126 10.78 3.17 -20.69
CA LEU A 126 11.59 4.40 -20.61
C LEU A 126 10.81 5.68 -20.98
N LYS A 127 9.87 5.59 -21.94
CA LYS A 127 9.11 6.74 -22.47
C LYS A 127 7.64 6.81 -21.98
N SER A 128 7.26 6.13 -20.89
CA SER A 128 5.89 6.28 -20.36
C SER A 128 5.77 7.42 -19.37
N HIS A 129 4.58 8.02 -19.26
CA HIS A 129 4.21 8.87 -18.14
C HIS A 129 3.86 8.01 -16.92
N ILE A 130 3.84 8.62 -15.74
CA ILE A 130 3.35 7.96 -14.52
C ILE A 130 1.83 7.99 -14.60
N ALA A 131 1.26 6.88 -15.07
CA ALA A 131 -0.18 6.70 -15.17
C ALA A 131 -0.71 6.13 -13.84
N HIS A 132 -0.69 6.99 -12.82
CA HIS A 132 -1.09 6.70 -11.44
C HIS A 132 -2.02 7.83 -10.94
N PHE A 133 -2.99 7.52 -10.07
CA PHE A 133 -3.95 8.51 -9.52
C PHE A 133 -3.26 9.72 -8.87
N TYR A 134 -2.25 9.44 -8.05
CA TYR A 134 -1.45 10.45 -7.37
C TYR A 134 -0.15 10.81 -8.08
N THR A 135 0.29 12.05 -7.89
CA THR A 135 1.57 12.55 -8.41
C THR A 135 2.76 11.78 -7.82
N PRO A 136 3.95 11.84 -8.44
CA PRO A 136 5.16 11.19 -7.93
C PRO A 136 5.64 11.76 -6.59
N ALA A 137 5.09 12.88 -6.12
CA ALA A 137 5.41 13.39 -4.79
C ALA A 137 4.80 12.54 -3.66
N ALA A 138 3.73 11.80 -3.94
CA ALA A 138 3.02 10.99 -2.97
C ALA A 138 3.88 9.80 -2.50
N THR A 139 3.57 9.32 -1.29
CA THR A 139 4.15 8.09 -0.73
C THR A 139 3.05 7.27 -0.07
N SER A 140 3.05 5.96 -0.32
CA SER A 140 2.30 4.97 0.44
C SER A 140 3.25 4.26 1.39
N ASN A 141 2.98 4.36 2.69
CA ASN A 141 3.86 3.86 3.74
C ASN A 141 3.16 2.74 4.49
N MET A 142 3.52 1.50 4.16
CA MET A 142 2.87 0.29 4.67
C MET A 142 3.66 -0.24 5.87
N LEU A 143 3.00 -0.43 7.00
CA LEU A 143 3.62 -0.79 8.26
C LEU A 143 2.91 -1.97 8.90
N ILE A 144 3.69 -2.92 9.42
CA ILE A 144 3.22 -3.87 10.43
C ILE A 144 4.00 -3.67 11.72
N SER A 145 3.36 -3.87 12.86
CA SER A 145 4.05 -3.84 14.15
C SER A 145 3.43 -4.74 15.20
N ARG A 146 4.24 -5.09 16.20
CA ARG A 146 3.85 -5.72 17.45
C ARG A 146 4.30 -4.83 18.60
N GLU A 147 3.38 -4.50 19.50
CA GLU A 147 3.66 -3.79 20.74
C GLU A 147 2.85 -4.44 21.87
N GLY A 148 3.53 -4.98 22.88
CA GLY A 148 2.88 -5.80 23.91
C GLY A 148 2.15 -7.01 23.30
N ASN A 149 0.83 -7.07 23.49
CA ASN A 149 -0.05 -8.10 22.93
C ASN A 149 -0.91 -7.59 21.75
N ILE A 150 -0.55 -6.46 21.15
CA ILE A 150 -1.28 -5.85 20.05
C ILE A 150 -0.46 -5.97 18.77
N LEU A 151 -1.08 -6.54 17.73
CA LEU A 151 -0.61 -6.48 16.36
C LEU A 151 -1.27 -5.33 15.63
N LYS A 152 -0.54 -4.67 14.73
CA LYS A 152 -1.02 -3.58 13.90
C LYS A 152 -0.60 -3.79 12.46
N ALA A 153 -1.51 -3.48 11.53
CA ALA A 153 -1.23 -3.26 10.13
C ALA A 153 -1.74 -1.86 9.76
N ALA A 154 -0.94 -1.09 9.03
CA ALA A 154 -1.25 0.30 8.74
C ALA A 154 -0.73 0.75 7.38
N ILE A 155 -1.43 1.71 6.78
CA ILE A 155 -1.03 2.37 5.54
C ILE A 155 -1.21 3.87 5.73
N TYR A 156 -0.11 4.59 5.59
CA TYR A 156 -0.05 6.04 5.75
C TYR A 156 0.23 6.70 4.40
N GLY A 157 -0.81 7.29 3.81
CA GLY A 157 -0.70 8.10 2.61
C GLY A 157 -0.19 9.50 2.95
N ARG A 158 0.82 9.99 2.23
CA ARG A 158 1.36 11.35 2.41
C ARG A 158 1.58 12.00 1.06
N ASN A 159 1.41 13.31 1.00
CA ASN A 159 1.67 14.10 -0.19
C ASN A 159 0.79 13.74 -1.39
N GLU A 160 -0.45 13.32 -1.12
CA GLU A 160 -1.39 12.80 -2.12
C GLU A 160 -2.05 13.93 -2.90
N SER A 161 -1.46 14.29 -4.03
CA SER A 161 -2.04 15.24 -4.97
C SER A 161 -2.53 14.50 -6.21
N PRO A 162 -3.73 14.82 -6.73
CA PRO A 162 -4.19 14.42 -8.06
C PRO A 162 -3.11 14.61 -9.15
N ASN A 163 -2.87 13.58 -9.94
CA ASN A 163 -2.00 13.63 -11.11
C ASN A 163 -2.76 14.04 -12.38
N PHE A 164 -3.04 15.33 -12.57
CA PHE A 164 -3.81 15.86 -13.71
C PHE A 164 -3.20 15.60 -15.10
N ASN A 165 -1.94 15.15 -15.16
CA ASN A 165 -1.27 14.81 -16.40
C ASN A 165 -1.54 13.36 -16.85
N ALA A 166 -2.23 12.56 -16.05
CA ALA A 166 -2.77 11.29 -16.52
C ALA A 166 -4.10 11.54 -17.25
N SER A 167 -4.30 10.90 -18.41
CA SER A 167 -5.53 10.94 -19.26
C SER A 167 -6.83 10.46 -18.57
N PHE A 168 -6.80 10.31 -17.25
CA PHE A 168 -7.67 9.48 -16.44
C PHE A 168 -8.82 10.23 -15.76
N TRP A 169 -8.69 11.54 -15.60
CA TRP A 169 -9.56 12.30 -14.70
C TRP A 169 -11.03 12.25 -15.10
N ASP A 170 -11.34 12.11 -16.39
CA ASP A 170 -12.73 12.02 -16.85
C ASP A 170 -13.41 10.71 -16.42
N LYS A 171 -12.72 9.57 -16.49
CA LYS A 171 -13.27 8.26 -16.08
C LYS A 171 -13.32 8.10 -14.57
N VAL A 172 -12.30 8.57 -13.88
CA VAL A 172 -12.24 8.66 -12.41
C VAL A 172 -13.39 9.49 -11.88
N ARG A 173 -13.53 10.72 -12.38
CA ARG A 173 -14.61 11.62 -12.00
C ARG A 173 -15.98 10.96 -12.16
N ASN A 174 -16.26 10.32 -13.29
CA ASN A 174 -17.54 9.65 -13.52
C ASN A 174 -17.75 8.45 -12.58
N PHE A 175 -16.73 7.62 -12.36
CA PHE A 175 -16.79 6.49 -11.43
C PHE A 175 -17.02 6.94 -9.98
N PHE A 176 -16.33 8.00 -9.56
CA PHE A 176 -16.43 8.50 -8.20
C PHE A 176 -17.64 9.39 -7.95
N ILE A 177 -18.18 10.07 -8.97
CA ILE A 177 -19.51 10.67 -8.91
C ILE A 177 -20.56 9.58 -8.70
N ALA A 178 -20.45 8.45 -9.40
CA ALA A 178 -21.35 7.31 -9.22
C ALA A 178 -21.22 6.62 -7.85
N LEU A 179 -20.06 6.74 -7.18
CA LEU A 179 -19.77 6.14 -5.87
C LEU A 179 -19.76 7.13 -4.68
N GLY A 180 -20.07 8.40 -4.89
CA GLY A 180 -20.15 9.39 -3.80
C GLY A 180 -18.81 9.97 -3.29
N GLY A 181 -17.71 9.87 -4.04
CA GLY A 181 -16.48 10.67 -3.82
C GLY A 181 -15.13 9.94 -3.94
N ILE A 182 -14.11 10.64 -4.51
CA ILE A 182 -12.75 10.14 -4.86
C ILE A 182 -11.96 9.57 -3.67
N PHE A 183 -12.09 10.18 -2.50
CA PHE A 183 -11.24 9.88 -1.34
C PHE A 183 -11.68 8.64 -0.54
N GLY A 184 -12.92 8.16 -0.73
CA GLY A 184 -13.45 7.03 0.04
C GLY A 184 -12.94 5.67 -0.41
N PHE A 185 -12.80 5.46 -1.73
CA PHE A 185 -12.53 4.14 -2.29
C PHE A 185 -11.09 3.66 -2.05
N GLY A 186 -10.10 4.54 -2.22
CA GLY A 186 -8.70 4.20 -1.93
C GLY A 186 -8.51 3.84 -0.45
N LYS A 187 -9.09 4.64 0.45
CA LYS A 187 -9.08 4.36 1.90
C LYS A 187 -9.76 3.02 2.23
N MET A 188 -10.86 2.69 1.55
CA MET A 188 -11.55 1.42 1.71
C MET A 188 -10.69 0.23 1.29
N GLN A 189 -10.02 0.30 0.13
CA GLN A 189 -9.10 -0.76 -0.32
C GLN A 189 -7.92 -0.94 0.64
N TRP A 190 -7.38 0.15 1.19
CA TRP A 190 -6.36 0.07 2.24
C TRP A 190 -6.88 -0.53 3.54
N LYS A 191 -8.14 -0.25 3.89
CA LYS A 191 -8.76 -0.82 5.09
C LYS A 191 -8.95 -2.33 4.93
N ILE A 192 -9.48 -2.77 3.80
CA ILE A 192 -9.57 -4.18 3.41
C ILE A 192 -8.20 -4.87 3.52
N LEU A 193 -7.12 -4.24 3.02
CA LEU A 193 -5.77 -4.81 3.11
C LEU A 193 -5.28 -4.92 4.56
N THR A 194 -5.42 -3.86 5.35
CA THR A 194 -4.96 -3.87 6.75
C THR A 194 -5.76 -4.84 7.63
N ASP A 195 -7.05 -5.03 7.36
CA ASP A 195 -7.88 -6.05 8.01
C ASP A 195 -7.51 -7.47 7.58
N GLY A 196 -7.40 -7.72 6.27
CA GLY A 196 -7.06 -9.04 5.73
C GLY A 196 -5.68 -9.54 6.18
N LEU A 197 -4.70 -8.65 6.32
CA LEU A 197 -3.37 -9.01 6.86
C LEU A 197 -3.46 -9.55 8.30
N LEU A 198 -4.41 -9.05 9.10
CA LEU A 198 -4.64 -9.45 10.49
C LEU A 198 -5.72 -10.54 10.65
N ASP A 199 -6.31 -11.01 9.54
CA ASP A 199 -7.32 -12.05 9.56
C ASP A 199 -6.68 -13.44 9.58
N PHE A 200 -6.30 -13.89 10.77
CA PHE A 200 -5.60 -15.15 10.99
C PHE A 200 -6.50 -16.40 11.05
N ASP A 201 -7.79 -16.24 10.81
CA ASP A 201 -8.82 -17.26 11.01
C ASP A 201 -9.39 -17.76 9.66
#